data_AF-A0A6A0BDS1-F1
#
_entry.id   AF-A0A6A0BDS1-F1
#
_cell.length_a   1.000
_cell.length_b   1.000
_cell.length_c   1.000
_cell.angle_alpha   90.00
_cell.angle_beta   90.00
_cell.angle_gamma   90.00
#
_symmetry.space_group_name_H-M   'P 1'
#
loop_
_entity.id
_entity.type
_entity.pdbx_description
1 polymer ?
#
loop_
_entity_poly.entity_id
_entity_poly.type
_entity_poly.pdbx_seq_one_letter_code
_entity_poly.pdbx_strand_id
1 'polypeptide(L)'
;MAKDNTEQKQAYRNKGLISAAFILLIVLLLVNLSVLNQVKKVVKSDTANAKILKKLWDEEQNGRGENGLQSYTFEVYYAPSTKEAPTMKENWQTNPDTKLTFVEATSRVAAREATMNKEKIDDSQILAVVNPDGTTTDGWMAPVVPIVK
;
A
#
# COMPACT_ATOMS: atom_id res chain seq x y z
N MET A 1 -16.80 -34.59 65.16
CA MET A 1 -17.56 -33.63 64.33
C MET A 1 -16.59 -32.99 63.34
N ALA A 2 -16.47 -33.52 62.12
CA ALA A 2 -15.48 -33.09 61.12
C ALA A 2 -16.11 -32.70 59.77
N LYS A 3 -17.42 -32.44 59.73
CA LYS A 3 -18.15 -32.06 58.51
C LYS A 3 -18.17 -30.55 58.25
N ASP A 4 -17.99 -29.72 59.28
CA ASP A 4 -18.22 -28.26 59.21
C ASP A 4 -17.06 -27.49 58.54
N ASN A 5 -15.82 -28.00 58.67
CA ASN A 5 -14.63 -27.34 58.11
C ASN A 5 -14.47 -27.50 56.58
N THR A 6 -15.16 -28.47 55.98
CA THR A 6 -15.06 -28.78 54.54
C THR A 6 -16.01 -27.92 53.72
N GLU A 7 -17.22 -27.67 54.23
CA GLU A 7 -18.24 -26.85 53.56
C GLU A 7 -17.88 -25.35 53.58
N GLN A 8 -17.32 -24.84 54.69
CA GLN A 8 -16.79 -23.47 54.71
C GLN A 8 -15.63 -23.29 53.71
N LYS A 9 -14.67 -24.22 53.65
CA LYS A 9 -13.55 -24.15 52.70
C LYS A 9 -14.02 -24.21 51.24
N GLN A 10 -15.07 -24.96 50.92
CA GLN A 10 -15.66 -24.98 49.59
C GLN A 10 -16.42 -23.70 49.24
N ALA A 11 -17.15 -23.10 50.20
CA ALA A 11 -17.84 -21.83 49.98
C ALA A 11 -16.87 -20.65 49.72
N TYR A 12 -15.74 -20.58 50.44
CA TYR A 12 -14.70 -19.57 50.20
C TYR A 12 -13.94 -19.81 48.89
N ARG A 13 -13.67 -21.07 48.52
CA ARG A 13 -13.08 -21.40 47.20
C ARG A 13 -14.03 -21.03 46.05
N ASN A 14 -15.32 -21.34 46.16
CA ASN A 14 -16.32 -20.97 45.13
C ASN A 14 -16.51 -19.46 45.01
N LYS A 15 -16.52 -18.71 46.12
CA LYS A 15 -16.58 -17.24 46.08
C LYS A 15 -15.31 -16.61 45.48
N GLY A 16 -14.12 -17.17 45.78
CA GLY A 16 -12.86 -16.76 45.19
C GLY A 16 -12.77 -17.06 43.68
N LEU A 17 -13.29 -18.21 43.25
CA LEU A 17 -13.39 -18.60 41.84
C LEU A 17 -14.36 -17.70 41.05
N ILE A 18 -15.51 -17.34 41.63
CA ILE A 18 -16.47 -16.42 41.01
C ILE A 18 -15.86 -15.02 40.87
N SER A 19 -15.15 -14.52 41.89
CA SER A 19 -14.46 -13.23 41.85
C SER A 19 -13.33 -13.22 40.82
N ALA A 20 -12.50 -14.27 40.79
CA ALA A 20 -11.43 -14.41 39.81
C ALA A 20 -11.98 -14.51 38.37
N ALA A 21 -13.07 -15.26 38.16
CA ALA A 21 -13.73 -15.35 36.86
C ALA A 21 -14.33 -14.01 36.42
N PHE A 22 -14.87 -13.21 37.35
CA PHE A 22 -15.37 -11.87 37.07
C PHE A 22 -14.24 -10.91 36.66
N ILE A 23 -13.10 -10.97 37.34
CA ILE A 23 -11.91 -10.19 36.99
C ILE A 23 -11.39 -10.61 35.61
N LEU A 24 -11.35 -11.91 35.31
CA LEU A 24 -10.94 -12.43 34.01
C LEU A 24 -11.88 -11.97 32.88
N LEU A 25 -13.19 -11.95 33.14
CA LEU A 25 -14.20 -11.42 32.23
C LEU A 25 -14.02 -9.92 31.97
N ILE A 26 -13.74 -9.12 33.01
CA ILE A 26 -13.49 -7.69 32.88
C ILE A 26 -12.22 -7.44 32.08
N VAL A 27 -11.15 -8.19 32.31
CA VAL A 27 -9.90 -8.08 31.54
C VAL A 27 -10.13 -8.46 30.07
N LEU A 28 -10.84 -9.54 29.79
CA LEU A 28 -11.24 -9.92 28.42
C LEU A 28 -12.08 -8.83 27.75
N LEU A 29 -13.00 -8.20 28.49
CA LEU A 29 -13.82 -7.11 27.96
C LEU A 29 -12.97 -5.88 27.63
N LEU A 30 -12.03 -5.51 28.50
CA LEU A 30 -11.12 -4.36 28.30
C LEU A 30 -10.15 -4.59 27.14
N VAL A 31 -9.63 -5.81 26.97
CA VAL A 31 -8.79 -6.17 25.83
C VAL A 31 -9.61 -6.10 24.53
N ASN A 32 -10.82 -6.64 24.51
CA ASN A 32 -11.72 -6.54 23.35
C ASN A 32 -12.13 -5.10 23.04
N LEU A 33 -12.37 -4.26 24.05
CA LEU A 33 -12.66 -2.83 23.87
C LEU A 33 -11.45 -2.08 23.29
N SER A 34 -10.24 -2.42 23.75
CA SER A 34 -8.99 -1.82 23.28
C SER A 34 -8.69 -2.21 21.84
N VAL A 35 -8.92 -3.47 21.47
CA VAL A 35 -8.82 -3.95 20.09
C VAL A 35 -9.88 -3.29 19.22
N LEU A 36 -11.14 -3.18 19.66
CA LEU A 36 -12.20 -2.47 18.93
C LEU A 36 -11.90 -0.98 18.74
N ASN A 37 -11.26 -0.33 19.71
CA ASN A 37 -10.82 1.07 19.58
C ASN A 37 -9.62 1.22 18.64
N GLN A 38 -8.68 0.27 18.63
CA GLN A 38 -7.58 0.24 17.66
C GLN A 38 -8.09 -0.06 16.25
N VAL A 39 -8.98 -1.04 16.07
CA VAL A 39 -9.65 -1.34 14.80
C VAL A 39 -10.50 -0.14 14.34
N LYS A 40 -11.22 0.55 15.22
CA LYS A 40 -11.92 1.80 14.84
C LYS A 40 -10.97 2.92 14.44
N LYS A 41 -9.78 3.03 15.06
CA LYS A 41 -8.76 4.03 14.68
C LYS A 41 -8.10 3.69 13.35
N VAL A 42 -7.76 2.42 13.12
CA VAL A 42 -7.20 1.91 11.85
C VAL A 42 -8.25 2.00 10.75
N VAL A 43 -9.48 1.54 10.98
CA VAL A 43 -10.57 1.69 10.02
C VAL A 43 -10.86 3.16 9.76
N LYS A 44 -10.84 4.06 10.75
CA LYS A 44 -10.97 5.51 10.54
C LYS A 44 -9.78 6.11 9.78
N SER A 45 -8.55 5.66 9.99
CA SER A 45 -7.39 6.12 9.19
C SER A 45 -7.46 5.57 7.78
N ASP A 46 -7.94 4.35 7.59
CA ASP A 46 -8.15 3.74 6.28
C ASP A 46 -9.35 4.35 5.57
N THR A 47 -10.40 4.77 6.29
CA THR A 47 -11.49 5.56 5.70
C THR A 47 -11.09 7.01 5.46
N ALA A 48 -10.18 7.59 6.24
CA ALA A 48 -9.64 8.92 5.99
C ALA A 48 -8.70 8.89 4.78
N ASN A 49 -7.81 7.90 4.70
CA ASN A 49 -6.96 7.66 3.54
C ASN A 49 -7.80 7.28 2.32
N ALA A 50 -8.81 6.42 2.45
CA ALA A 50 -9.71 6.10 1.35
C ALA A 50 -10.59 7.30 0.96
N LYS A 51 -10.95 8.20 1.88
CA LYS A 51 -11.64 9.46 1.54
C LYS A 51 -10.70 10.48 0.91
N ILE A 52 -9.42 10.51 1.27
CA ILE A 52 -8.41 11.35 0.63
C ILE A 52 -8.09 10.79 -0.76
N LEU A 53 -7.87 9.47 -0.89
CA LEU A 53 -7.70 8.78 -2.16
C LEU A 53 -8.94 8.92 -3.03
N LYS A 54 -10.15 8.76 -2.47
CA LYS A 54 -11.41 8.98 -3.19
C LYS A 54 -11.61 10.44 -3.53
N LYS A 55 -11.20 11.39 -2.70
CA LYS A 55 -11.29 12.83 -3.00
C LYS A 55 -10.27 13.23 -4.05
N LEU A 56 -9.05 12.70 -4.01
CA LEU A 56 -8.02 12.88 -5.04
C LEU A 56 -8.48 12.23 -6.36
N TRP A 57 -9.02 11.02 -6.30
CA TRP A 57 -9.63 10.31 -7.44
C TRP A 57 -10.86 11.05 -7.98
N ASP A 58 -11.75 11.55 -7.12
CA ASP A 58 -12.97 12.27 -7.50
C ASP A 58 -12.65 13.70 -7.98
N GLU A 59 -11.61 14.36 -7.47
CA GLU A 59 -11.09 15.64 -7.98
C GLU A 59 -10.35 15.43 -9.32
N GLU A 60 -9.67 14.30 -9.50
CA GLU A 60 -9.05 13.88 -10.76
C GLU A 60 -10.09 13.47 -11.81
N GLN A 61 -11.22 12.87 -11.39
CA GLN A 61 -12.32 12.44 -12.26
C GLN A 61 -13.36 13.54 -12.55
N ASN A 62 -13.67 14.42 -11.60
CA ASN A 62 -14.74 15.43 -11.74
C ASN A 62 -14.22 16.88 -11.85
N GLY A 63 -12.92 17.12 -11.66
CA GLY A 63 -12.30 18.45 -11.75
C GLY A 63 -11.64 18.77 -13.10
N ARG A 64 -11.59 17.81 -14.02
CA ARG A 64 -11.00 17.97 -15.35
C ARG A 64 -12.06 17.63 -16.39
N GLY A 65 -12.57 18.64 -17.08
CA GLY A 65 -13.52 18.48 -18.18
C GLY A 65 -13.03 17.41 -19.16
N GLU A 66 -13.99 16.70 -19.75
CA GLU A 66 -13.84 15.66 -20.77
C GLU A 66 -12.39 15.53 -21.33
N ASN A 67 -11.65 14.53 -20.81
CA ASN A 67 -10.39 13.93 -21.33
C ASN A 67 -9.01 14.31 -20.72
N GLY A 68 -8.91 14.81 -19.48
CA GLY A 68 -7.66 15.40 -18.97
C GLY A 68 -6.85 14.65 -17.88
N LEU A 69 -6.50 13.37 -17.97
CA LEU A 69 -5.38 12.88 -17.15
C LEU A 69 -4.09 13.47 -17.73
N GLN A 70 -3.43 14.37 -17.00
CA GLN A 70 -2.17 14.98 -17.42
C GLN A 70 -1.14 13.87 -17.66
N SER A 71 -0.79 13.67 -18.93
CA SER A 71 0.25 12.72 -19.32
C SER A 71 1.61 13.37 -19.14
N TYR A 72 2.59 12.55 -18.77
CA TYR A 72 3.99 12.92 -18.67
C TYR A 72 4.81 11.96 -19.51
N THR A 73 5.94 12.44 -20.02
CA THR A 73 6.89 11.60 -20.75
C THR A 73 7.80 10.88 -19.76
N PHE A 74 7.73 9.56 -19.75
CA PHE A 74 8.62 8.69 -19.00
C PHE A 74 9.69 8.13 -19.93
N GLU A 75 10.89 7.90 -19.38
CA GLU A 75 11.94 7.15 -20.06
C GLU A 75 11.89 5.71 -19.56
N VAL A 76 11.75 4.75 -20.46
CA VAL A 76 11.72 3.34 -20.10
C VAL A 76 12.90 2.62 -20.73
N TYR A 77 13.76 2.10 -19.87
CA TYR A 77 14.96 1.36 -20.22
C TYR A 77 14.67 -0.14 -20.14
N TYR A 78 15.01 -0.87 -21.20
CA TYR A 78 14.71 -2.29 -21.31
C TYR A 78 15.83 -3.08 -21.99
N ALA A 79 15.91 -4.36 -21.67
CA ALA A 79 16.85 -5.30 -22.27
C ALA A 79 16.31 -5.85 -23.59
N PRO A 80 17.18 -6.18 -24.56
CA PRO A 80 16.76 -6.77 -25.84
C PRO A 80 16.17 -8.17 -25.68
N SER A 81 16.50 -8.89 -24.61
CA SER A 81 15.95 -10.21 -24.31
C SER A 81 15.79 -10.46 -22.81
N THR A 82 14.90 -11.38 -22.43
CA THR A 82 14.70 -11.82 -21.04
C THR A 82 15.94 -12.49 -20.43
N LYS A 83 16.83 -13.04 -21.27
CA LYS A 83 18.07 -13.69 -20.84
C LYS A 83 19.14 -12.70 -20.41
N GLU A 84 19.16 -11.53 -21.06
CA GLU A 84 20.15 -10.48 -20.79
C GLU A 84 19.69 -9.54 -19.67
N ALA A 85 18.38 -9.41 -19.45
CA ALA A 85 17.84 -8.51 -18.44
C ALA A 85 18.46 -8.63 -17.02
N PRO A 86 18.72 -9.84 -16.47
CA PRO A 86 19.33 -9.98 -15.15
C PRO A 86 20.74 -9.41 -15.05
N THR A 87 21.57 -9.54 -16.10
CA THR A 87 22.95 -9.07 -16.09
C THR A 87 23.05 -7.56 -16.34
N MET A 88 22.03 -6.98 -16.96
CA MET A 88 21.98 -5.55 -17.30
C MET A 88 21.37 -4.69 -16.20
N LYS A 89 20.69 -5.29 -15.22
CA LYS A 89 19.87 -4.56 -14.23
C LYS A 89 20.68 -3.62 -13.31
N GLU A 90 21.94 -3.91 -13.08
CA GLU A 90 22.80 -3.09 -12.21
C GLU A 90 23.50 -1.96 -12.98
N ASN A 91 23.69 -2.10 -14.30
CA ASN A 91 24.45 -1.17 -15.13
C ASN A 91 23.68 -0.64 -16.34
N TRP A 92 22.35 -0.72 -16.33
CA TRP A 92 21.49 -0.36 -17.46
C TRP A 92 21.76 1.02 -18.07
N GLN A 93 22.19 2.02 -17.26
CA GLN A 93 22.53 3.37 -17.73
C GLN A 93 23.77 3.41 -18.63
N THR A 94 24.72 2.51 -18.40
CA THR A 94 26.04 2.51 -19.08
C THR A 94 26.23 1.30 -19.99
N ASN A 95 25.32 0.33 -19.94
CA ASN A 95 25.37 -0.85 -20.76
C ASN A 95 24.97 -0.51 -22.22
N PRO A 96 25.84 -0.78 -23.22
CA PRO A 96 25.61 -0.38 -24.61
C PRO A 96 24.41 -1.09 -25.26
N ASP A 97 24.01 -2.24 -24.73
CA ASP A 97 22.91 -3.04 -25.27
C ASP A 97 21.54 -2.61 -24.72
N THR A 98 21.50 -1.74 -23.71
CA THR A 98 20.26 -1.21 -23.16
C THR A 98 19.50 -0.42 -24.21
N LYS A 99 18.20 -0.71 -24.33
CA LYS A 99 17.27 0.03 -25.18
C LYS A 99 16.50 1.05 -24.35
N LEU A 100 16.14 2.16 -24.97
CA LEU A 100 15.40 3.27 -24.38
C LEU A 100 14.20 3.60 -25.28
N THR A 101 13.02 3.75 -24.67
CA THR A 101 11.83 4.28 -25.33
C THR A 101 11.23 5.38 -24.45
N PHE A 102 10.68 6.40 -25.11
CA PHE A 102 9.93 7.47 -24.44
C PHE A 102 8.44 7.18 -24.56
N VAL A 103 7.72 7.28 -23.45
CA VAL A 103 6.29 6.97 -23.38
C VAL A 103 5.55 8.06 -22.65
N GLU A 104 4.54 8.61 -23.31
CA GLU A 104 3.55 9.47 -22.65
C GLU A 104 2.57 8.60 -21.87
N ALA A 105 2.54 8.78 -20.56
CA ALA A 105 1.67 8.05 -19.67
C ALA A 105 1.28 8.90 -18.47
N THR A 106 0.25 8.46 -17.77
CA THR A 106 -0.23 9.15 -16.56
C THR A 106 0.50 8.66 -15.30
N SER A 107 1.23 7.56 -15.39
CA SER A 107 1.99 6.95 -14.29
C SER A 107 3.11 6.04 -14.80
N ARG A 108 4.05 5.66 -13.92
CA ARG A 108 5.09 4.66 -14.20
C ARG A 108 4.50 3.31 -14.62
N VAL A 109 3.41 2.88 -13.99
CA VAL A 109 2.75 1.61 -14.30
C VAL A 109 2.19 1.65 -15.71
N ALA A 110 1.48 2.73 -16.06
CA ALA A 110 0.97 2.93 -17.40
C ALA A 110 2.11 3.03 -18.44
N ALA A 111 3.21 3.72 -18.13
CA ALA A 111 4.37 3.81 -19.01
C ALA A 111 5.01 2.44 -19.27
N ARG A 112 5.08 1.61 -18.22
CA ARG A 112 5.62 0.24 -18.27
C ARG A 112 4.74 -0.67 -19.13
N GLU A 113 3.45 -0.69 -18.89
CA GLU A 113 2.48 -1.46 -19.69
C GLU A 113 2.47 -1.01 -21.15
N ALA A 114 2.47 0.29 -21.39
CA ALA A 114 2.54 0.85 -22.73
C ALA A 114 3.84 0.45 -23.44
N THR A 115 4.98 0.43 -22.74
CA THR A 115 6.26 -0.05 -23.29
C THR A 115 6.20 -1.53 -23.65
N MET A 116 5.71 -2.38 -22.75
CA MET A 116 5.55 -3.82 -23.03
C MET A 116 4.70 -4.06 -24.27
N ASN A 117 3.59 -3.33 -24.40
CA ASN A 117 2.67 -3.45 -25.52
C ASN A 117 3.25 -2.92 -26.84
N LYS A 118 3.99 -1.81 -26.79
CA LYS A 118 4.60 -1.15 -27.94
C LYS A 118 5.79 -1.95 -28.47
N GLU A 119 6.70 -2.34 -27.59
CA GLU A 119 7.97 -3.00 -27.93
C GLU A 119 7.83 -4.53 -28.03
N LYS A 120 6.66 -5.09 -27.64
CA LYS A 120 6.39 -6.54 -27.63
C LYS A 120 7.39 -7.31 -26.76
N ILE A 121 7.65 -6.79 -25.56
CA ILE A 121 8.59 -7.35 -24.59
C ILE A 121 7.88 -7.78 -23.31
N ASP A 122 8.54 -8.68 -22.58
CA ASP A 122 8.08 -9.10 -21.25
C ASP A 122 8.42 -8.07 -20.17
N ASP A 123 7.65 -8.07 -19.08
CA ASP A 123 7.91 -7.21 -17.92
C ASP A 123 9.32 -7.42 -17.34
N SER A 124 9.81 -8.66 -17.39
CA SER A 124 11.15 -9.02 -16.91
C SER A 124 12.28 -8.39 -17.72
N GLN A 125 11.99 -7.88 -18.93
CA GLN A 125 12.95 -7.13 -19.74
C GLN A 125 13.03 -5.65 -19.35
N ILE A 126 12.07 -5.12 -18.59
CA ILE A 126 12.11 -3.73 -18.13
C ILE A 126 13.18 -3.60 -17.04
N LEU A 127 14.20 -2.80 -17.33
CA LEU A 127 15.33 -2.56 -16.44
C LEU A 127 15.04 -1.41 -15.47
N ALA A 128 14.55 -0.29 -16.00
CA ALA A 128 14.19 0.89 -15.22
C ALA A 128 13.10 1.71 -15.91
N VAL A 129 12.29 2.38 -15.10
CA VAL A 129 11.44 3.48 -15.54
C VAL A 129 11.99 4.73 -14.86
N VAL A 130 12.29 5.78 -15.62
CA VAL A 130 12.71 7.07 -15.11
C VAL A 130 11.53 8.02 -15.19
N ASN A 131 11.27 8.70 -14.09
CA ASN A 131 10.22 9.69 -13.95
C ASN A 131 10.56 10.97 -14.73
N PRO A 132 9.57 11.83 -15.03
CA PRO A 132 9.80 13.09 -15.74
C PRO A 132 10.79 14.04 -15.05
N ASP A 133 11.00 13.89 -13.74
CA ASP A 133 11.98 14.66 -12.97
C ASP A 133 13.39 14.02 -12.92
N GLY A 134 13.60 12.92 -13.64
CA GLY A 134 14.87 12.18 -13.69
C GLY A 134 15.05 11.15 -12.56
N THR A 135 14.11 11.03 -11.63
CA THR A 135 14.21 10.04 -10.55
C THR A 135 13.75 8.65 -10.99
N THR A 136 14.25 7.59 -10.34
CA THR A 136 13.79 6.22 -10.56
C THR A 136 12.94 5.69 -9.42
N THR A 137 12.63 6.53 -8.42
CA THR A 137 11.93 6.15 -7.21
C THR A 137 10.47 5.79 -7.48
N ASP A 138 10.00 4.76 -6.79
CA ASP A 138 8.60 4.36 -6.79
C ASP A 138 7.76 5.34 -5.96
N GLY A 139 6.48 5.48 -6.31
CA GLY A 139 5.57 6.42 -5.66
C GLY A 139 5.74 7.88 -6.10
N TRP A 140 6.46 8.13 -7.20
CA TRP A 140 6.51 9.46 -7.81
C TRP A 140 5.11 9.98 -8.10
N MET A 141 4.81 11.14 -7.53
CA MET A 141 3.60 11.89 -7.83
C MET A 141 3.98 13.04 -8.72
N ALA A 142 3.19 13.21 -9.78
CA ALA A 142 3.32 14.38 -10.61
C ALA A 142 3.23 15.65 -9.75
N PRO A 143 4.09 16.66 -10.00
CA PRO A 143 3.97 17.92 -9.30
C PRO A 143 2.57 18.47 -9.58
N VAL A 144 1.85 18.84 -8.51
CA VAL A 144 0.57 19.52 -8.62
C VAL A 144 0.87 20.90 -9.21
N VAL A 145 0.82 21.02 -10.54
CA VAL A 145 1.00 22.31 -11.19
C VAL A 145 -0.26 23.10 -10.86
N PRO A 146 -0.17 24.23 -10.13
CA PRO A 146 -1.32 25.07 -9.95
C PRO A 146 -1.78 25.53 -11.33
N ILE A 147 -3.05 25.29 -11.66
CA ILE A 147 -3.66 25.82 -12.87
C ILE A 147 -3.65 27.33 -12.71
N VAL A 148 -2.66 28.01 -13.29
CA VAL A 148 -2.67 29.46 -13.43
C VAL A 148 -3.72 29.74 -14.50
N LYS A 149 -4.89 30.19 -14.05
CA LYS A 149 -5.95 30.70 -14.93
C LYS A 149 -5.59 32.08 -15.44
#